data_AF-D7IGU4-F1
#
_entry.id   AF-D7IGU4-F1
#
_cell.length_a   1.000
_cell.length_b   1.000
_cell.length_c   1.000
_cell.angle_alpha   90.00
_cell.angle_beta   90.00
_cell.angle_gamma   90.00
#
_symmetry.space_group_name_H-M   'P 1'
#
loop_
_entity.id
_entity.type
_entity.pdbx_description
1 polymer ?
#
loop_
_entity_poly.entity_id
_entity_poly.type
_entity_poly.pdbx_seq_one_letter_code
_entity_poly.pdbx_strand_id
1 'polypeptide(L)'
;MYKIFHGFHLVEAYQDLKKAKRLAKNQTVARCIKLTIAITLSLILWFLPIDTFGIEGLTVIEQRLISIFIFATLMWVFEAVPAWTTSVLIVVLLLLTVSDSSLWFLTQNTPAEELGQTVKYKSILHCFADPIIMLFIGGFILAIAATKSGLDVLLARVMLRPFGTQSRYVLLGFILVTAVFSMFLSNTATAAMMLTFLTPVLKALPADGKGKIGLAMAIPVAANVGGMGTPIGTPPNAIALKYLNDPEGLNLNIGFGEWMSFMLPYTIIVLFIAWFILLRLFPFKQKSIELQIEGEAKKDWRSIVVYITFAITVLLWMFDKFTGVNSNVVAMIPVAVFCITGVITKRDLEEISWSVLWMVAGGFALGVALQETGLAKHMIEAIPFSTWPPVLMIVGSGLICYAMANFISHTATAALLVPILAIAGISMRENLSSLGGVETLLIGVAIGSSLAMILPISTPPNALAHATGMIQQKDMEKVGIIMGIIGLILGYTMLIILGSNKLL
;
A
#
# COMPACT_ATOMS: atom_id res chain seq x y z
N MET A 1 12.28 -53.18 -24.69
CA MET A 1 11.45 -53.95 -23.73
C MET A 1 11.86 -53.55 -22.30
N TYR A 2 11.40 -52.40 -21.81
CA TYR A 2 11.48 -52.03 -20.40
C TYR A 2 10.04 -51.85 -19.92
N LYS A 3 9.63 -52.69 -18.96
CA LYS A 3 8.31 -52.66 -18.34
C LYS A 3 8.07 -51.26 -17.74
N ILE A 4 6.94 -50.66 -18.11
CA ILE A 4 6.38 -49.46 -17.49
C ILE A 4 6.10 -49.81 -16.02
N PHE A 5 7.01 -49.42 -15.13
CA PHE A 5 6.87 -49.63 -13.69
C PHE A 5 5.67 -48.80 -13.20
N HIS A 6 4.62 -49.49 -12.76
CA HIS A 6 3.35 -48.93 -12.24
C HIS A 6 3.48 -48.10 -10.94
N GLY A 7 4.67 -47.58 -10.60
CA GLY A 7 4.93 -46.79 -9.40
C GLY A 7 5.82 -45.56 -9.61
N PHE A 8 6.19 -45.22 -10.84
CA PHE A 8 7.08 -44.08 -11.12
C PHE A 8 6.47 -42.75 -10.64
N HIS A 9 5.17 -42.56 -10.82
CA HIS A 9 4.41 -41.40 -10.33
C HIS A 9 4.41 -41.27 -8.79
N LEU A 10 4.49 -42.39 -8.05
CA LEU A 10 4.62 -42.38 -6.58
C LEU A 10 6.02 -41.96 -6.15
N VAL A 11 7.04 -42.32 -6.93
CA VAL A 11 8.44 -41.91 -6.69
C VAL A 11 8.60 -40.41 -6.98
N GLU A 12 8.01 -39.90 -8.07
CA GLU A 12 7.97 -38.46 -8.37
C GLU A 12 7.22 -37.67 -7.27
N ALA A 13 6.03 -38.11 -6.89
CA ALA A 13 5.26 -37.48 -5.81
C ALA A 13 6.03 -37.48 -4.47
N TYR A 14 6.74 -38.57 -4.15
CA TYR A 14 7.59 -38.64 -2.95
C TYR A 14 8.80 -37.68 -3.05
N GLN A 15 9.42 -37.58 -4.23
CA GLN A 15 10.53 -36.63 -4.46
C GLN A 15 10.06 -35.17 -4.37
N ASP A 16 8.90 -34.84 -4.94
CA ASP A 16 8.28 -33.52 -4.84
C ASP A 16 7.89 -33.19 -3.40
N LEU A 17 7.35 -34.14 -2.65
CA LEU A 17 7.03 -33.97 -1.23
C LEU A 17 8.30 -33.79 -0.38
N LYS A 18 9.38 -34.51 -0.68
CA LYS A 18 10.69 -34.35 -0.03
C LYS A 18 11.33 -33.01 -0.39
N LYS A 19 11.20 -32.56 -1.64
CA LYS A 19 11.64 -31.24 -2.12
C LYS A 19 10.86 -30.12 -1.46
N ALA A 20 9.53 -30.23 -1.35
CA ALA A 20 8.67 -29.31 -0.63
C ALA A 20 9.02 -29.23 0.86
N LYS A 21 9.22 -30.39 1.53
CA LYS A 21 9.68 -30.43 2.93
C LYS A 21 11.06 -29.80 3.12
N ARG A 22 12.01 -30.02 2.19
CA ARG A 22 13.34 -29.41 2.24
C ARG A 22 13.29 -27.90 2.01
N LEU A 23 12.48 -27.44 1.06
CA LEU A 23 12.22 -26.02 0.81
C LEU A 23 11.59 -25.35 2.03
N ALA A 24 10.56 -25.96 2.62
CA ALA A 24 9.94 -25.49 3.86
C ALA A 24 10.92 -25.44 5.04
N LYS A 25 11.75 -26.48 5.23
CA LYS A 25 12.80 -26.50 6.27
C LYS A 25 13.84 -25.39 6.06
N ASN A 26 14.29 -25.17 4.83
CA ASN A 26 15.23 -24.10 4.49
C ASN A 26 14.61 -22.72 4.72
N GLN A 27 13.31 -22.55 4.42
CA GLN A 27 12.57 -21.32 4.74
C GLN A 27 12.50 -21.09 6.26
N THR A 28 12.29 -22.13 7.06
CA THR A 28 12.29 -22.01 8.54
C THR A 28 13.66 -21.59 9.08
N VAL A 29 14.75 -22.18 8.59
CA VAL A 29 16.11 -21.82 9.03
C VAL A 29 16.44 -20.37 8.63
N ALA A 30 16.16 -19.98 7.40
CA ALA A 30 16.35 -18.60 6.94
C ALA A 30 15.52 -17.61 7.78
N ARG A 31 14.29 -17.98 8.14
CA ARG A 31 13.41 -17.20 9.02
C ARG A 31 14.01 -17.03 10.41
N CYS A 32 14.51 -18.10 11.02
CA CYS A 32 15.18 -18.04 12.32
C CYS A 32 16.41 -17.12 12.28
N ILE A 33 17.25 -17.25 11.26
CA ILE A 33 18.44 -16.38 11.09
C ILE A 33 18.04 -14.91 11.00
N LYS A 34 17.06 -14.57 10.14
CA LYS A 34 16.55 -13.20 10.00
C LYS A 34 16.01 -12.64 11.32
N LEU A 35 15.22 -13.44 12.05
CA LEU A 35 14.69 -13.07 13.37
C LEU A 35 15.81 -12.85 14.38
N THR A 36 16.79 -13.75 14.44
CA THR A 36 17.93 -13.60 15.34
C THR A 36 18.70 -12.33 15.04
N ILE A 37 18.99 -12.02 13.77
CA ILE A 37 19.67 -10.77 13.40
C ILE A 37 18.88 -9.55 13.84
N ALA A 38 17.56 -9.50 13.54
CA ALA A 38 16.72 -8.36 13.91
C ALA A 38 16.65 -8.17 15.44
N ILE A 39 16.47 -9.27 16.18
CA ILE A 39 16.40 -9.23 17.66
C ILE A 39 17.76 -8.84 18.24
N THR A 40 18.86 -9.45 17.79
CA THR A 40 20.20 -9.18 18.32
C THR A 40 20.61 -7.74 18.08
N LEU A 41 20.42 -7.19 16.87
CA LEU A 41 20.75 -5.79 16.60
C LEU A 41 19.91 -4.83 17.44
N SER A 42 18.63 -5.13 17.62
CA SER A 42 17.75 -4.30 18.46
C SER A 42 18.17 -4.37 19.93
N LEU A 43 18.46 -5.56 20.46
CA LEU A 43 18.96 -5.72 21.83
C LEU A 43 20.31 -5.02 22.03
N ILE A 44 21.20 -5.02 21.04
CA ILE A 44 22.45 -4.27 21.10
C ILE A 44 22.16 -2.77 21.30
N LEU A 45 21.26 -2.19 20.51
CA LEU A 45 20.85 -0.79 20.66
C LEU A 45 20.14 -0.52 21.99
N TRP A 46 19.35 -1.49 22.47
CA TRP A 46 18.64 -1.39 23.74
C TRP A 46 19.58 -1.28 24.95
N PHE A 47 20.72 -1.98 24.92
CA PHE A 47 21.69 -2.01 26.03
C PHE A 47 22.89 -1.09 25.84
N LEU A 48 22.96 -0.38 24.71
CA LEU A 48 24.02 0.57 24.42
C LEU A 48 23.96 1.78 25.37
N PRO A 49 25.09 2.30 25.88
CA PRO A 49 25.06 3.54 26.66
C PRO A 49 24.49 4.70 25.83
N ILE A 50 23.62 5.51 26.43
CA ILE A 50 22.89 6.63 25.79
C ILE A 50 23.86 7.59 25.09
N ASP A 51 25.01 7.88 25.71
CA ASP A 51 26.04 8.79 25.17
C ASP A 51 26.58 8.34 23.80
N THR A 52 26.48 7.05 23.49
CA THR A 52 27.00 6.48 22.23
C THR A 52 26.16 6.87 21.03
N PHE A 53 24.90 7.27 21.24
CA PHE A 53 24.03 7.71 20.16
C PHE A 53 24.40 9.10 19.63
N GLY A 54 25.17 9.89 20.40
CA GLY A 54 25.60 11.22 20.00
C GLY A 54 24.46 12.24 19.86
N ILE A 55 23.31 11.96 20.49
CA ILE A 55 22.14 12.85 20.54
C ILE A 55 22.12 13.47 21.93
N GLU A 56 22.30 14.80 22.00
CA GLU A 56 22.21 15.53 23.28
C GLU A 56 20.80 15.43 23.86
N GLY A 57 20.69 15.16 25.16
CA GLY A 57 19.42 15.09 25.87
C GLY A 57 18.60 13.82 25.62
N LEU A 58 19.16 12.80 24.96
CA LEU A 58 18.45 11.54 24.69
C LEU A 58 18.09 10.82 26.00
N THR A 59 16.83 10.43 26.12
CA THR A 59 16.29 9.75 27.30
C THR A 59 16.22 8.23 27.11
N VAL A 60 16.04 7.49 28.20
CA VAL A 60 15.92 6.02 28.16
C VAL A 60 14.71 5.58 27.32
N ILE A 61 13.57 6.26 27.42
CA ILE A 61 12.37 5.92 26.65
C ILE A 61 12.61 6.14 25.15
N GLU A 62 13.29 7.21 24.78
CA GLU A 62 13.65 7.50 23.39
C GLU A 62 14.65 6.48 22.84
N GLN A 63 15.64 6.06 23.62
CA GLN A 63 16.54 4.96 23.25
C GLN A 63 15.77 3.66 22.97
N ARG A 64 14.82 3.29 23.83
CA ARG A 64 13.96 2.11 23.62
C ARG A 64 13.17 2.22 22.33
N LEU A 65 12.65 3.41 22.06
CA LEU A 65 11.93 3.68 20.82
C LEU A 65 12.85 3.56 19.59
N ILE A 66 14.08 4.06 19.62
CA ILE A 66 15.08 3.84 18.55
C ILE A 66 15.29 2.35 18.30
N SER A 67 15.47 1.56 19.38
CA SER A 67 15.62 0.11 19.28
C SER A 67 14.39 -0.56 18.64
N ILE A 68 13.17 -0.20 19.06
CA ILE A 68 11.93 -0.73 18.49
C ILE A 68 11.77 -0.29 17.02
N PHE A 69 12.18 0.92 16.69
CA PHE A 69 12.15 1.43 15.32
C PHE A 69 13.10 0.64 14.40
N ILE A 70 14.32 0.35 14.85
CA ILE A 70 15.26 -0.50 14.10
C ILE A 70 14.75 -1.93 14.01
N PHE A 71 14.17 -2.47 15.08
CA PHE A 71 13.49 -3.77 15.05
C PHE A 71 12.41 -3.81 13.97
N ALA A 72 11.52 -2.80 13.96
CA ALA A 72 10.45 -2.65 12.98
C ALA A 72 10.99 -2.62 11.55
N THR A 73 12.00 -1.77 11.32
CA THR A 73 12.68 -1.60 10.04
C THR A 73 13.23 -2.93 9.53
N LEU A 74 14.03 -3.62 10.34
CA LEU A 74 14.64 -4.90 9.97
C LEU A 74 13.59 -5.99 9.74
N MET A 75 12.54 -6.03 10.56
CA MET A 75 11.47 -7.02 10.44
C MET A 75 10.63 -6.83 9.18
N TRP A 76 10.32 -5.57 8.80
CA TRP A 76 9.65 -5.25 7.54
C TRP A 76 10.56 -5.49 6.33
N VAL A 77 11.84 -5.12 6.41
CA VAL A 77 12.81 -5.33 5.32
C VAL A 77 13.09 -6.80 5.07
N PHE A 78 13.31 -7.58 6.14
CA PHE A 78 13.62 -9.01 6.01
C PHE A 78 12.40 -9.86 5.72
N GLU A 79 11.19 -9.33 5.95
CA GLU A 79 9.92 -10.06 5.97
C GLU A 79 10.05 -11.39 6.74
N ALA A 80 10.72 -11.32 7.90
CA ALA A 80 10.96 -12.51 8.74
C ALA A 80 9.65 -13.07 9.29
N VAL A 81 8.63 -12.24 9.43
CA VAL A 81 7.24 -12.60 9.68
C VAL A 81 6.36 -11.75 8.77
N PRO A 82 5.07 -12.09 8.59
CA PRO A 82 4.16 -11.23 7.83
C PRO A 82 4.16 -9.79 8.36
N ALA A 83 4.09 -8.80 7.46
CA ALA A 83 4.21 -7.37 7.84
C ALA A 83 3.19 -6.91 8.89
N TRP A 84 1.99 -7.49 8.89
CA TRP A 84 0.96 -7.24 9.91
C TRP A 84 1.39 -7.79 11.29
N THR A 85 2.09 -8.93 11.35
CA THR A 85 2.61 -9.50 12.59
C THR A 85 3.71 -8.62 13.18
N THR A 86 4.61 -8.09 12.34
CA THR A 86 5.60 -7.10 12.76
C THR A 86 4.92 -5.90 13.42
N SER A 87 3.83 -5.41 12.82
CA SER A 87 3.06 -4.26 13.33
C SER A 87 2.40 -4.53 14.68
N VAL A 88 1.82 -5.73 14.87
CA VAL A 88 1.32 -6.18 16.18
C VAL A 88 2.43 -6.23 17.22
N LEU A 89 3.59 -6.82 16.88
CA LEU A 89 4.73 -6.91 17.79
C LEU A 89 5.22 -5.52 18.20
N ILE A 90 5.33 -4.59 17.26
CA ILE A 90 5.73 -3.21 17.53
C ILE A 90 4.77 -2.56 18.52
N VAL A 91 3.46 -2.64 18.28
CA VAL A 91 2.45 -2.08 19.17
C VAL A 91 2.57 -2.66 20.58
N VAL A 92 2.72 -3.98 20.69
CA VAL A 92 2.87 -4.65 21.99
C VAL A 92 4.16 -4.20 22.69
N LEU A 93 5.27 -4.09 21.96
CA LEU A 93 6.54 -3.60 22.53
C LEU A 93 6.42 -2.14 23.00
N LEU A 94 5.78 -1.27 22.23
CA LEU A 94 5.54 0.12 22.62
C LEU A 94 4.70 0.20 23.89
N LEU A 95 3.61 -0.56 23.97
CA LEU A 95 2.75 -0.61 25.15
C LEU A 95 3.50 -1.09 26.40
N LEU A 96 4.30 -2.15 26.27
CA LEU A 96 4.96 -2.77 27.41
C LEU A 96 6.23 -2.04 27.87
N THR A 97 6.83 -1.18 27.05
CA THR A 97 8.18 -0.66 27.32
C THR A 97 8.41 0.84 27.16
N VAL A 98 7.53 1.52 26.41
CA VAL A 98 7.63 2.97 26.11
C VAL A 98 6.44 3.75 26.70
N SER A 99 5.29 3.09 26.90
CA SER A 99 4.07 3.76 27.35
C SER A 99 4.04 4.08 28.86
N ASP A 100 3.12 4.94 29.28
CA ASP A 100 2.77 5.18 30.69
C ASP A 100 2.23 3.93 31.43
N SER A 101 1.84 2.88 30.69
CA SER A 101 1.49 1.55 31.20
C SER A 101 2.60 0.51 30.99
N SER A 102 3.86 0.96 30.88
CA SER A 102 5.01 0.07 30.75
C SER A 102 5.17 -0.86 31.96
N LEU A 103 5.88 -1.97 31.75
CA LEU A 103 6.22 -2.91 32.82
C LEU A 103 6.95 -2.19 33.95
N TRP A 104 6.47 -2.38 35.18
CA TRP A 104 6.91 -1.64 36.38
C TRP A 104 8.42 -1.64 36.60
N PHE A 105 9.11 -2.76 36.32
CA PHE A 105 10.56 -2.87 36.53
C PHE A 105 11.39 -2.08 35.50
N LEU A 106 10.78 -1.65 34.39
CA LEU A 106 11.41 -0.80 33.38
C LEU A 106 11.29 0.70 33.69
N THR A 107 10.52 1.09 34.71
CA THR A 107 10.28 2.49 35.06
C THR A 107 10.64 2.83 36.51
N GLN A 108 10.51 1.89 37.46
CA GLN A 108 10.68 2.18 38.89
C GLN A 108 12.11 2.53 39.33
N ASN A 109 13.13 2.02 38.64
CA ASN A 109 14.53 2.14 39.07
C ASN A 109 15.31 3.28 38.38
N THR A 110 14.65 4.06 37.53
CA THR A 110 15.29 5.12 36.74
C THR A 110 14.75 6.48 37.19
N PRO A 111 15.61 7.48 37.48
CA PRO A 111 15.17 8.84 37.75
C PRO A 111 14.28 9.39 36.63
N ALA A 112 13.26 10.19 36.98
CA ALA A 112 12.28 10.69 36.00
C ALA A 112 12.93 11.51 34.87
N GLU A 113 14.01 12.24 35.17
CA GLU A 113 14.75 13.04 34.18
C GLU A 113 15.48 12.16 33.15
N GLU A 114 16.10 11.06 33.58
CA GLU A 114 16.77 10.11 32.68
C GLU A 114 15.77 9.24 31.92
N LEU A 115 14.63 8.92 32.54
CA LEU A 115 13.59 8.11 31.92
C LEU A 115 12.97 8.84 30.71
N GLY A 116 12.71 10.14 30.84
CA GLY A 116 12.08 10.94 29.80
C GLY A 116 10.55 10.81 29.75
N GLN A 117 9.97 11.35 28.68
CA GLN A 117 8.52 11.39 28.50
C GLN A 117 7.99 10.05 27.97
N THR A 118 7.05 9.45 28.69
CA THR A 118 6.34 8.24 28.24
C THR A 118 5.18 8.57 27.30
N VAL A 119 4.87 7.65 26.39
CA VAL A 119 3.73 7.75 25.47
C VAL A 119 2.46 7.34 26.22
N LYS A 120 1.33 8.01 26.00
CA LYS A 120 0.07 7.55 26.58
C LYS A 120 -0.34 6.22 25.93
N TYR A 121 -0.57 5.17 26.72
CA TYR A 121 -1.00 3.85 26.20
C TYR A 121 -2.28 3.97 25.36
N LYS A 122 -3.17 4.90 25.75
CA LYS A 122 -4.40 5.22 25.01
C LYS A 122 -4.07 5.75 23.62
N SER A 123 -3.09 6.62 23.45
CA SER A 123 -2.69 7.14 22.13
C SER A 123 -2.23 6.03 21.20
N ILE A 124 -1.47 5.06 21.71
CA ILE A 124 -1.07 3.87 20.96
C ILE A 124 -2.29 3.02 20.56
N LEU A 125 -3.21 2.77 21.49
CA LEU A 125 -4.42 1.99 21.21
C LEU A 125 -5.42 2.72 20.30
N HIS A 126 -5.51 4.05 20.39
CA HIS A 126 -6.34 4.87 19.53
C HIS A 126 -5.90 4.80 18.07
N CYS A 127 -4.64 4.46 17.78
CA CYS A 127 -4.17 4.23 16.41
C CYS A 127 -4.95 3.12 15.69
N PHE A 128 -5.58 2.17 16.39
CA PHE A 128 -6.47 1.16 15.79
C PHE A 128 -7.85 1.70 15.43
N ALA A 129 -8.28 2.73 16.14
CA ALA A 129 -9.55 3.41 15.92
C ALA A 129 -9.36 4.72 15.13
N ASP A 130 -8.21 4.87 14.47
CA ASP A 130 -7.89 6.07 13.70
C ASP A 130 -8.93 6.29 12.59
N PRO A 131 -9.37 7.53 12.34
CA PRO A 131 -10.36 7.84 11.31
C PRO A 131 -9.98 7.29 9.92
N ILE A 132 -8.69 7.24 9.58
CA ILE A 132 -8.20 6.70 8.31
C ILE A 132 -8.40 5.17 8.25
N ILE A 133 -8.28 4.47 9.38
CA ILE A 133 -8.60 3.03 9.46
C ILE A 133 -10.11 2.81 9.28
N MET A 134 -10.95 3.68 9.86
CA MET A 134 -12.41 3.63 9.66
C MET A 134 -12.79 3.85 8.20
N LEU A 135 -12.09 4.76 7.51
CA LEU A 135 -12.23 4.98 6.07
C LEU A 135 -11.94 3.70 5.27
N PHE A 136 -10.89 2.95 5.59
CA PHE A 136 -10.62 1.65 4.97
C PHE A 136 -11.66 0.59 5.26
N ILE A 137 -12.15 0.50 6.51
CA ILE A 137 -13.19 -0.46 6.88
C ILE A 137 -14.43 -0.23 6.00
N GLY A 138 -14.86 1.03 5.86
CA GLY A 138 -15.96 1.40 4.97
C GLY A 138 -15.69 1.03 3.51
N GLY A 139 -14.49 1.32 2.99
CA GLY A 139 -14.07 0.95 1.64
C GLY A 139 -14.05 -0.57 1.40
N PHE A 140 -13.54 -1.36 2.33
CA PHE A 140 -13.53 -2.82 2.22
C PHE A 140 -14.94 -3.40 2.25
N ILE A 141 -15.80 -2.91 3.13
CA ILE A 141 -17.21 -3.33 3.19
C ILE A 141 -17.92 -2.98 1.88
N LEU A 142 -17.64 -1.80 1.32
CA LEU A 142 -18.16 -1.38 0.02
C LEU A 142 -17.71 -2.33 -1.11
N ALA A 143 -16.42 -2.69 -1.13
CA ALA A 143 -15.84 -3.62 -2.09
C ALA A 143 -16.43 -5.04 -1.99
N ILE A 144 -16.58 -5.57 -0.77
CA ILE A 144 -17.16 -6.90 -0.52
C ILE A 144 -18.62 -6.93 -0.99
N ALA A 145 -19.40 -5.89 -0.64
CA ALA A 145 -20.80 -5.78 -1.07
C ALA A 145 -20.93 -5.69 -2.60
N ALA A 146 -20.05 -4.92 -3.25
CA ALA A 146 -19.99 -4.81 -4.72
C ALA A 146 -19.72 -6.18 -5.37
N THR A 147 -18.78 -6.95 -4.84
CA THR A 147 -18.44 -8.30 -5.32
C THR A 147 -19.61 -9.27 -5.13
N LYS A 148 -20.28 -9.23 -3.98
CA LYS A 148 -21.37 -10.16 -3.64
C LYS A 148 -22.64 -9.95 -4.49
N SER A 149 -22.94 -8.69 -4.78
CA SER A 149 -24.04 -8.27 -5.66
C SER A 149 -23.74 -8.49 -7.14
N GLY A 150 -22.47 -8.71 -7.51
CA GLY A 150 -22.03 -8.77 -8.90
C GLY A 150 -22.02 -7.38 -9.58
N LEU A 151 -21.99 -6.30 -8.78
CA LEU A 151 -21.82 -4.94 -9.28
C LEU A 151 -20.52 -4.82 -10.08
N ASP A 152 -19.47 -5.43 -9.57
CA ASP A 152 -18.14 -5.48 -10.17
C ASP A 152 -18.15 -6.14 -11.56
N VAL A 153 -18.82 -7.28 -11.72
CA VAL A 153 -19.01 -7.96 -13.01
C VAL A 153 -19.82 -7.10 -13.98
N LEU A 154 -20.91 -6.49 -13.49
CA LEU A 154 -21.76 -5.62 -14.29
C LEU A 154 -20.99 -4.39 -14.80
N LEU A 155 -20.28 -3.71 -13.91
CA LEU A 155 -19.46 -2.55 -14.24
C LEU A 155 -18.35 -2.93 -15.22
N ALA A 156 -17.64 -4.03 -15.00
CA ALA A 156 -16.58 -4.48 -15.92
C ALA A 156 -17.13 -4.70 -17.34
N ARG A 157 -18.27 -5.39 -17.47
CA ARG A 157 -18.92 -5.65 -18.76
C ARG A 157 -19.36 -4.36 -19.45
N VAL A 158 -20.00 -3.45 -18.73
CA VAL A 158 -20.50 -2.17 -19.28
C VAL A 158 -19.34 -1.26 -19.66
N MET A 159 -18.30 -1.18 -18.82
CA MET A 159 -17.16 -0.30 -19.04
C MET A 159 -16.19 -0.81 -20.10
N LEU A 160 -16.11 -2.13 -20.34
CA LEU A 160 -15.27 -2.69 -21.42
C LEU A 160 -15.95 -2.62 -22.80
N ARG A 161 -17.28 -2.58 -22.87
CA ARG A 161 -18.05 -2.54 -24.13
C ARG A 161 -17.64 -1.42 -25.11
N PRO A 162 -17.37 -0.17 -24.68
CA PRO A 162 -17.02 0.93 -25.58
C PRO A 162 -15.68 0.76 -26.30
N PHE A 163 -14.77 -0.08 -25.78
CA PHE A 163 -13.45 -0.28 -26.37
C PHE A 163 -13.47 -1.18 -27.62
N GLY A 164 -14.64 -1.74 -27.96
CA GLY A 164 -14.86 -2.50 -29.19
C GLY A 164 -14.04 -3.78 -29.25
N THR A 165 -13.62 -4.15 -30.47
CA THR A 165 -12.91 -5.41 -30.72
C THR A 165 -11.45 -5.20 -31.14
N GLN A 166 -10.98 -3.98 -31.38
CA GLN A 166 -9.59 -3.77 -31.80
C GLN A 166 -8.64 -4.03 -30.62
N SER A 167 -7.64 -4.91 -30.81
CA SER A 167 -6.76 -5.37 -29.72
C SER A 167 -6.07 -4.23 -28.95
N ARG A 168 -5.71 -3.15 -29.65
CA ARG A 168 -5.12 -1.96 -29.02
C ARG A 168 -6.06 -1.28 -28.02
N TYR A 169 -7.34 -1.19 -28.35
CA TYR A 169 -8.34 -0.53 -27.51
C TYR A 169 -8.87 -1.49 -26.45
N VAL A 170 -8.92 -2.79 -26.74
CA VAL A 170 -9.17 -3.82 -25.72
C VAL A 170 -8.12 -3.74 -24.61
N LEU A 171 -6.82 -3.62 -24.95
CA LEU A 171 -5.76 -3.39 -23.97
C LEU A 171 -6.01 -2.11 -23.14
N LEU A 172 -6.35 -1.01 -23.79
CA LEU A 172 -6.69 0.25 -23.10
C LEU A 172 -7.89 0.07 -22.16
N GLY A 173 -8.91 -0.67 -22.60
CA GLY A 173 -10.07 -0.99 -21.79
C GLY A 173 -9.70 -1.76 -20.54
N PHE A 174 -8.89 -2.81 -20.66
CA PHE A 174 -8.38 -3.54 -19.49
C PHE A 174 -7.59 -2.62 -18.56
N ILE A 175 -6.73 -1.73 -19.08
CA ILE A 175 -5.97 -0.78 -18.26
C ILE A 175 -6.92 0.16 -17.49
N LEU A 176 -7.81 0.87 -18.19
CA LEU A 176 -8.65 1.89 -17.58
C LEU A 176 -9.69 1.28 -16.63
N VAL A 177 -10.30 0.17 -17.00
CA VAL A 177 -11.29 -0.51 -16.15
C VAL A 177 -10.64 -1.10 -14.90
N THR A 178 -9.47 -1.76 -15.04
CA THR A 178 -8.70 -2.23 -13.88
C THR A 178 -8.35 -1.07 -12.96
N ALA A 179 -7.89 0.07 -13.50
CA ALA A 179 -7.54 1.21 -12.67
C ALA A 179 -8.73 1.80 -11.91
N VAL A 180 -9.90 1.93 -12.55
CA VAL A 180 -11.11 2.40 -11.88
C VAL A 180 -11.52 1.45 -10.74
N PHE A 181 -11.47 0.14 -10.96
CA PHE A 181 -11.73 -0.78 -9.87
C PHE A 181 -10.72 -0.63 -8.73
N SER A 182 -9.43 -0.47 -9.05
CA SER A 182 -8.38 -0.32 -8.05
C SER A 182 -8.48 0.98 -7.24
N MET A 183 -9.23 1.98 -7.71
CA MET A 183 -9.51 3.20 -6.94
C MET A 183 -10.50 2.97 -5.79
N PHE A 184 -11.35 1.94 -5.87
CA PHE A 184 -12.42 1.73 -4.88
C PHE A 184 -12.37 0.35 -4.23
N LEU A 185 -11.72 -0.61 -4.88
CA LEU A 185 -11.39 -1.93 -4.36
C LEU A 185 -9.90 -1.98 -4.06
N SER A 186 -9.46 -2.99 -3.30
CA SER A 186 -8.03 -3.22 -3.10
C SER A 186 -7.35 -3.67 -4.40
N ASN A 187 -6.11 -3.22 -4.63
CA ASN A 187 -5.30 -3.63 -5.79
C ASN A 187 -5.30 -5.15 -6.02
N THR A 188 -5.19 -5.94 -4.93
CA THR A 188 -5.18 -7.41 -4.98
C THR A 188 -6.51 -7.98 -5.47
N ALA A 189 -7.63 -7.52 -4.91
CA ALA A 189 -8.96 -7.99 -5.30
C ALA A 189 -9.25 -7.64 -6.76
N THR A 190 -8.92 -6.40 -7.16
CA THR A 190 -9.05 -5.94 -8.53
C THR A 190 -8.21 -6.78 -9.50
N ALA A 191 -6.95 -7.07 -9.16
CA ALA A 191 -6.10 -7.89 -10.02
C ALA A 191 -6.63 -9.32 -10.17
N ALA A 192 -7.04 -9.95 -9.08
CA ALA A 192 -7.62 -11.29 -9.11
C ALA A 192 -8.87 -11.32 -10.01
N MET A 193 -9.80 -10.39 -9.82
CA MET A 193 -11.01 -10.26 -10.64
C MET A 193 -10.70 -9.98 -12.11
N MET A 194 -9.81 -9.05 -12.42
CA MET A 194 -9.52 -8.73 -13.81
C MET A 194 -8.78 -9.87 -14.52
N LEU A 195 -8.01 -10.68 -13.81
CA LEU A 195 -7.38 -11.89 -14.35
C LEU A 195 -8.42 -12.97 -14.70
N THR A 196 -9.50 -13.10 -13.94
CA THR A 196 -10.58 -14.03 -14.30
C THR A 196 -11.28 -13.60 -15.58
N PHE A 197 -11.58 -12.31 -15.75
CA PHE A 197 -12.15 -11.76 -16.99
C PHE A 197 -11.20 -11.81 -18.18
N LEU A 198 -9.89 -11.77 -17.92
CA LEU A 198 -8.90 -11.86 -18.98
C LEU A 198 -8.78 -13.29 -19.54
N THR A 199 -9.13 -14.31 -18.77
CA THR A 199 -8.92 -15.72 -19.16
C THR A 199 -9.64 -16.12 -20.47
N PRO A 200 -10.93 -15.83 -20.70
CA PRO A 200 -11.59 -16.11 -21.98
C PRO A 200 -10.93 -15.37 -23.15
N VAL A 201 -10.53 -14.12 -22.93
CA VAL A 201 -9.88 -13.27 -23.93
C VAL A 201 -8.53 -13.85 -24.37
N LEU A 202 -7.76 -14.40 -23.43
CA LEU A 202 -6.47 -15.04 -23.71
C LEU A 202 -6.60 -16.36 -24.48
N LYS A 203 -7.73 -17.08 -24.33
CA LYS A 203 -8.00 -18.31 -25.11
C LYS A 203 -8.25 -17.99 -26.58
N ALA A 204 -8.87 -16.84 -26.88
CA ALA A 204 -9.13 -16.40 -28.25
C ALA A 204 -7.87 -15.95 -29.00
N LEU A 205 -6.79 -15.62 -28.29
CA LEU A 205 -5.54 -15.15 -28.88
C LEU A 205 -4.59 -16.31 -29.27
N PRO A 206 -3.80 -16.18 -30.37
CA PRO A 206 -2.83 -17.19 -30.77
C PRO A 206 -1.71 -17.35 -29.73
N ALA A 207 -1.25 -18.58 -29.52
CA ALA A 207 -0.29 -18.94 -28.48
C ALA A 207 1.10 -18.30 -28.65
N ASP A 208 1.44 -17.85 -29.87
CA ASP A 208 2.76 -17.34 -30.25
C ASP A 208 2.89 -15.80 -30.21
N GLY A 209 1.88 -15.10 -29.66
CA GLY A 209 1.77 -13.65 -29.67
C GLY A 209 2.18 -13.00 -28.35
N LYS A 210 3.09 -12.01 -28.40
CA LYS A 210 3.43 -11.17 -27.24
C LYS A 210 2.23 -10.43 -26.65
N GLY A 211 1.15 -10.23 -27.42
CA GLY A 211 -0.08 -9.60 -26.94
C GLY A 211 -0.74 -10.25 -25.72
N LYS A 212 -0.55 -11.57 -25.50
CA LYS A 212 -1.01 -12.22 -24.24
C LYS A 212 -0.27 -11.70 -23.02
N ILE A 213 1.04 -11.54 -23.15
CA ILE A 213 1.90 -10.94 -22.12
C ILE A 213 1.48 -9.49 -21.88
N GLY A 214 1.24 -8.73 -22.94
CA GLY A 214 0.78 -7.33 -22.85
C GLY A 214 -0.55 -7.18 -22.08
N LEU A 215 -1.54 -8.01 -22.37
CA LEU A 215 -2.82 -8.00 -21.65
C LEU A 215 -2.69 -8.45 -20.19
N ALA A 216 -1.92 -9.51 -19.95
CA ALA A 216 -1.68 -9.98 -18.59
C ALA A 216 -0.90 -8.95 -17.77
N MET A 217 0.06 -8.24 -18.38
CA MET A 217 0.85 -7.17 -17.75
C MET A 217 0.05 -5.89 -17.50
N ALA A 218 -0.99 -5.63 -18.30
CA ALA A 218 -1.85 -4.46 -18.09
C ALA A 218 -2.53 -4.46 -16.72
N ILE A 219 -2.91 -5.64 -16.22
CA ILE A 219 -3.63 -5.77 -14.95
C ILE A 219 -2.79 -5.32 -13.75
N PRO A 220 -1.60 -5.88 -13.47
CA PRO A 220 -0.79 -5.45 -12.33
C PRO A 220 -0.37 -3.98 -12.44
N VAL A 221 0.00 -3.52 -13.64
CA VAL A 221 0.37 -2.11 -13.88
C VAL A 221 -0.81 -1.19 -13.57
N ALA A 222 -1.99 -1.48 -14.10
CA ALA A 222 -3.17 -0.65 -13.90
C ALA A 222 -3.72 -0.73 -12.47
N ALA A 223 -3.61 -1.86 -11.79
CA ALA A 223 -4.01 -1.99 -10.39
C ALA A 223 -3.10 -1.11 -9.49
N ASN A 224 -1.78 -1.25 -9.62
CA ASN A 224 -0.84 -0.45 -8.83
C ASN A 224 -0.97 1.05 -9.13
N VAL A 225 -1.08 1.43 -10.41
CA VAL A 225 -1.23 2.85 -10.81
C VAL A 225 -2.60 3.39 -10.42
N GLY A 226 -3.66 2.63 -10.66
CA GLY A 226 -5.04 3.04 -10.36
C GLY A 226 -5.28 3.31 -8.88
N GLY A 227 -4.68 2.51 -7.99
CA GLY A 227 -4.78 2.70 -6.54
C GLY A 227 -4.26 4.06 -6.04
N MET A 228 -3.43 4.76 -6.82
CA MET A 228 -2.98 6.12 -6.48
C MET A 228 -4.09 7.17 -6.61
N GLY A 229 -5.12 6.91 -7.41
CA GLY A 229 -6.13 7.90 -7.78
C GLY A 229 -7.03 8.37 -6.64
N THR A 230 -7.17 7.57 -5.57
CA THR A 230 -8.03 7.87 -4.42
C THR A 230 -7.32 7.57 -3.09
N PRO A 231 -7.75 8.18 -1.98
CA PRO A 231 -7.21 7.88 -0.64
C PRO A 231 -7.27 6.40 -0.23
N ILE A 232 -8.33 5.70 -0.64
CA ILE A 232 -8.62 4.32 -0.21
C ILE A 232 -8.07 3.25 -1.16
N GLY A 233 -7.62 3.62 -2.36
CA GLY A 233 -7.17 2.65 -3.35
C GLY A 233 -5.94 1.85 -2.88
N THR A 234 -5.03 2.51 -2.14
CA THR A 234 -3.83 1.86 -1.62
C THR A 234 -3.42 2.41 -0.23
N PRO A 235 -2.92 1.56 0.70
CA PRO A 235 -2.53 1.99 2.04
C PRO A 235 -1.49 3.13 2.15
N PRO A 236 -0.45 3.23 1.27
CA PRO A 236 0.47 4.36 1.28
C PRO A 236 -0.20 5.74 1.22
N ASN A 237 -1.28 5.89 0.46
CA ASN A 237 -2.00 7.17 0.33
C ASN A 237 -2.59 7.59 1.67
N ALA A 238 -3.25 6.65 2.32
CA ALA A 238 -3.86 6.84 3.63
C ALA A 238 -2.82 7.09 4.74
N ILE A 239 -1.67 6.41 4.68
CA ILE A 239 -0.56 6.67 5.59
C ILE A 239 -0.07 8.11 5.41
N ALA A 240 0.13 8.57 4.17
CA ALA A 240 0.49 9.96 3.90
C ALA A 240 -0.60 10.94 4.41
N LEU A 241 -1.87 10.68 4.11
CA LEU A 241 -3.01 11.50 4.53
C LEU A 241 -3.10 11.67 6.04
N LYS A 242 -2.79 10.64 6.83
CA LYS A 242 -2.76 10.76 8.30
C LYS A 242 -1.84 11.93 8.72
N TYR A 243 -0.62 11.98 8.21
CA TYR A 243 0.36 12.99 8.61
C TYR A 243 0.10 14.35 7.95
N LEU A 244 -0.45 14.37 6.73
CA LEU A 244 -0.88 15.60 6.06
C LEU A 244 -2.04 16.29 6.82
N ASN A 245 -2.95 15.50 7.40
CA ASN A 245 -4.11 15.97 8.12
C ASN A 245 -3.95 15.94 9.64
N ASP A 246 -2.74 15.67 10.15
CA ASP A 246 -2.45 15.67 11.57
C ASP A 246 -2.72 17.08 12.14
N PRO A 247 -3.68 17.25 13.07
CA PRO A 247 -4.03 18.56 13.64
C PRO A 247 -2.87 19.20 14.40
N GLU A 248 -1.99 18.38 14.98
CA GLU A 248 -0.80 18.86 15.71
C GLU A 248 0.39 19.13 14.76
N GLY A 249 0.26 18.78 13.48
CA GLY A 249 1.29 18.89 12.46
C GLY A 249 0.94 19.87 11.34
N LEU A 250 0.66 19.33 10.15
CA LEU A 250 0.43 20.13 8.94
C LEU A 250 -1.01 20.67 8.86
N ASN A 251 -1.98 19.96 9.45
CA ASN A 251 -3.40 20.32 9.54
C ASN A 251 -3.99 20.82 8.21
N LEU A 252 -3.68 20.15 7.11
CA LEU A 252 -4.08 20.58 5.77
C LEU A 252 -5.55 20.29 5.47
N ASN A 253 -6.13 19.33 6.21
CA ASN A 253 -7.51 18.88 6.05
C ASN A 253 -7.85 18.52 4.59
N ILE A 254 -6.91 17.83 3.93
CA ILE A 254 -7.06 17.30 2.58
C ILE A 254 -8.21 16.29 2.58
N GLY A 255 -9.26 16.65 1.87
CA GLY A 255 -10.44 15.83 1.67
C GLY A 255 -10.24 14.74 0.62
N PHE A 256 -11.24 13.88 0.46
CA PHE A 256 -11.23 12.83 -0.56
C PHE A 256 -11.31 13.41 -1.97
N GLY A 257 -12.22 14.38 -2.20
CA GLY A 257 -12.35 15.05 -3.49
C GLY A 257 -11.11 15.87 -3.87
N GLU A 258 -10.46 16.48 -2.88
CA GLU A 258 -9.23 17.24 -3.08
C GLU A 258 -8.07 16.34 -3.48
N TRP A 259 -7.86 15.21 -2.78
CA TRP A 259 -6.88 14.20 -3.19
C TRP A 259 -7.07 13.77 -4.64
N MET A 260 -8.31 13.46 -5.02
CA MET A 260 -8.63 13.05 -6.38
C MET A 260 -8.35 14.16 -7.40
N SER A 261 -8.55 15.43 -7.04
CA SER A 261 -8.39 16.55 -7.97
C SER A 261 -6.97 16.65 -8.55
N PHE A 262 -5.94 16.30 -7.77
CA PHE A 262 -4.56 16.27 -8.24
C PHE A 262 -4.08 14.85 -8.62
N MET A 263 -4.48 13.81 -7.88
CA MET A 263 -3.99 12.45 -8.17
C MET A 263 -4.68 11.76 -9.35
N LEU A 264 -5.96 12.04 -9.60
CA LEU A 264 -6.69 11.40 -10.69
C LEU A 264 -6.15 11.83 -12.08
N PRO A 265 -5.92 13.12 -12.38
CA PRO A 265 -5.32 13.53 -13.65
C PRO A 265 -3.95 12.87 -13.90
N TYR A 266 -3.09 12.85 -12.87
CA TYR A 266 -1.79 12.19 -12.96
C TYR A 266 -1.92 10.69 -13.22
N THR A 267 -2.80 10.01 -12.49
CA THR A 267 -3.06 8.58 -12.65
C THR A 267 -3.51 8.27 -14.09
N ILE A 268 -4.44 9.07 -14.63
CA ILE A 268 -4.91 8.92 -16.02
C ILE A 268 -3.76 9.06 -17.02
N ILE A 269 -2.91 10.09 -16.88
CA ILE A 269 -1.76 10.30 -17.77
C ILE A 269 -0.80 9.10 -17.72
N VAL A 270 -0.47 8.61 -16.51
CA VAL A 270 0.41 7.45 -16.34
C VAL A 270 -0.21 6.18 -16.95
N LEU A 271 -1.52 5.99 -16.86
CA LEU A 271 -2.21 4.86 -17.50
C LEU A 271 -2.16 4.91 -19.03
N PHE A 272 -2.30 6.09 -19.64
CA PHE A 272 -2.14 6.24 -21.09
C PHE A 272 -0.69 5.99 -21.53
N ILE A 273 0.28 6.41 -20.73
CA ILE A 273 1.69 6.09 -20.96
C ILE A 273 1.93 4.58 -20.84
N ALA A 274 1.37 3.92 -19.82
CA ALA A 274 1.43 2.48 -19.66
C ALA A 274 0.85 1.76 -20.88
N TRP A 275 -0.29 2.23 -21.39
CA TRP A 275 -0.90 1.70 -22.60
C TRP A 275 0.05 1.77 -23.81
N PHE A 276 0.68 2.92 -24.05
CA PHE A 276 1.63 3.07 -25.14
C PHE A 276 2.88 2.19 -24.98
N ILE A 277 3.44 2.11 -23.77
CA ILE A 277 4.60 1.27 -23.46
C ILE A 277 4.27 -0.21 -23.68
N LEU A 278 3.13 -0.69 -23.18
CA LEU A 278 2.71 -2.08 -23.33
C LEU A 278 2.46 -2.44 -24.80
N LEU A 279 1.86 -1.54 -25.60
CA LEU A 279 1.71 -1.74 -27.05
C LEU A 279 3.06 -1.88 -27.76
N ARG A 280 4.06 -1.10 -27.34
CA ARG A 280 5.38 -1.08 -27.97
C ARG A 280 6.24 -2.28 -27.56
N LEU A 281 6.19 -2.68 -26.29
CA LEU A 281 6.94 -3.83 -25.78
C LEU A 281 6.31 -5.17 -26.19
N PHE A 282 4.98 -5.22 -26.26
CA PHE A 282 4.20 -6.44 -26.48
C PHE A 282 3.20 -6.29 -27.64
N PRO A 283 3.68 -6.16 -28.90
CA PRO A 283 2.81 -5.95 -30.05
C PRO A 283 1.84 -7.10 -30.29
N PHE A 284 0.61 -6.76 -30.68
CA PHE A 284 -0.42 -7.72 -31.06
C PHE A 284 -0.27 -8.17 -32.51
N LYS A 285 -0.23 -9.49 -32.75
CA LYS A 285 -0.27 -10.08 -34.10
C LYS A 285 -1.67 -10.02 -34.72
N GLN A 286 -2.68 -10.36 -33.93
CA GLN A 286 -4.09 -10.27 -34.32
C GLN A 286 -4.61 -8.87 -34.02
N LYS A 287 -5.37 -8.29 -34.95
CA LYS A 287 -5.89 -6.91 -34.82
C LYS A 287 -7.25 -6.83 -34.14
N SER A 288 -8.01 -7.94 -34.10
CA SER A 288 -9.33 -8.03 -33.49
C SER A 288 -9.40 -9.14 -32.44
N ILE A 289 -10.08 -8.85 -31.34
CA ILE A 289 -10.37 -9.73 -30.21
C ILE A 289 -11.84 -9.52 -29.89
N GLU A 290 -12.64 -10.59 -29.89
CA GLU A 290 -14.00 -10.52 -29.40
C GLU A 290 -14.00 -10.67 -27.87
N LEU A 291 -14.53 -9.65 -27.19
CA LEU A 291 -14.70 -9.66 -25.75
C LEU A 291 -15.99 -10.42 -25.40
N GLN A 292 -15.84 -11.68 -25.00
CA GLN A 292 -16.93 -12.43 -24.37
C GLN A 292 -16.74 -12.36 -22.85
N ILE A 293 -17.44 -11.41 -22.22
CA ILE A 293 -17.50 -11.29 -20.77
C ILE A 293 -18.73 -12.06 -20.30
N GLU A 294 -18.51 -13.25 -19.78
CA GLU A 294 -19.54 -14.06 -19.14
C GLU A 294 -19.91 -13.45 -17.78
N GLY A 295 -21.21 -13.37 -17.48
CA GLY A 295 -21.72 -12.84 -16.22
C GLY A 295 -23.09 -12.18 -16.36
N GLU A 296 -24.00 -12.58 -15.49
CA GLU A 296 -25.30 -11.93 -15.30
C GLU A 296 -25.31 -11.12 -14.01
N ALA A 297 -25.75 -9.86 -14.10
CA ALA A 297 -25.97 -9.04 -12.93
C ALA A 297 -27.14 -9.61 -12.12
N LYS A 298 -26.94 -9.81 -10.81
CA LYS A 298 -28.04 -10.18 -9.93
C LYS A 298 -28.97 -8.98 -9.83
N LYS A 299 -30.25 -9.19 -10.14
CA LYS A 299 -31.32 -8.17 -10.06
C LYS A 299 -32.18 -8.37 -8.81
N ASP A 300 -31.55 -8.67 -7.68
CA ASP A 300 -32.26 -8.74 -6.40
C ASP A 300 -32.24 -7.37 -5.70
N TRP A 301 -33.19 -7.17 -4.79
CA TRP A 301 -33.35 -5.88 -4.09
C TRP A 301 -32.10 -5.48 -3.30
N ARG A 302 -31.34 -6.45 -2.77
CA ARG A 302 -30.08 -6.20 -2.07
C ARG A 302 -29.01 -5.67 -3.01
N SER A 303 -28.93 -6.15 -4.24
CA SER A 303 -28.01 -5.60 -5.24
C SER A 303 -28.36 -4.15 -5.58
N ILE A 304 -29.65 -3.81 -5.67
CA ILE A 304 -30.07 -2.40 -5.86
C ILE A 304 -29.63 -1.52 -4.68
N VAL A 305 -29.77 -2.00 -3.44
CA VAL A 305 -29.26 -1.30 -2.24
C VAL A 305 -27.75 -1.07 -2.33
N VAL A 306 -26.99 -2.06 -2.80
CA VAL A 306 -25.54 -1.90 -3.01
C VAL A 306 -25.26 -0.81 -4.04
N TYR A 307 -25.95 -0.82 -5.18
CA TYR A 307 -25.67 0.13 -6.27
C TYR A 307 -25.96 1.57 -5.83
N ILE A 308 -27.11 1.79 -5.17
CA ILE A 308 -27.50 3.11 -4.66
C ILE A 308 -26.54 3.58 -3.57
N THR A 309 -26.25 2.73 -2.58
CA THR A 309 -25.35 3.07 -1.48
C THR A 309 -23.94 3.37 -1.99
N PHE A 310 -23.44 2.60 -2.96
CA PHE A 310 -22.16 2.83 -3.61
C PHE A 310 -22.11 4.21 -4.29
N ALA A 311 -23.10 4.52 -5.12
CA ALA A 311 -23.18 5.80 -5.81
C ALA A 311 -23.26 6.97 -4.83
N ILE A 312 -24.10 6.88 -3.79
CA ILE A 312 -24.24 7.91 -2.75
C ILE A 312 -22.92 8.11 -2.00
N THR A 313 -22.25 7.02 -1.60
CA THR A 313 -20.98 7.09 -0.85
C THR A 313 -19.90 7.81 -1.68
N VAL A 314 -19.75 7.44 -2.96
CA VAL A 314 -18.78 8.09 -3.86
C VAL A 314 -19.12 9.56 -4.07
N LEU A 315 -20.40 9.91 -4.26
CA LEU A 315 -20.81 11.31 -4.40
C LEU A 315 -20.50 12.11 -3.13
N LEU A 316 -20.82 11.57 -1.94
CA LEU A 316 -20.51 12.24 -0.68
C LEU A 316 -19.00 12.43 -0.47
N TRP A 317 -18.17 11.46 -0.86
CA TRP A 317 -16.72 11.62 -0.84
C TRP A 317 -16.22 12.69 -1.81
N MET A 318 -16.77 12.76 -3.03
CA MET A 318 -16.37 13.77 -4.01
C MET A 318 -16.77 15.20 -3.61
N PHE A 319 -17.84 15.34 -2.83
CA PHE A 319 -18.40 16.62 -2.39
C PHE A 319 -18.27 16.82 -0.88
N ASP A 320 -17.22 16.26 -0.26
CA ASP A 320 -16.99 16.35 1.19
C ASP A 320 -16.88 17.81 1.70
N LYS A 321 -16.15 18.68 0.99
CA LYS A 321 -16.07 20.11 1.32
C LYS A 321 -17.39 20.85 1.16
N PHE A 322 -18.24 20.44 0.21
CA PHE A 322 -19.55 21.08 0.00
C PHE A 322 -20.59 20.61 1.02
N THR A 323 -20.58 19.32 1.35
CA THR A 323 -21.50 18.74 2.33
C THR A 323 -21.07 19.02 3.78
N GLY A 324 -19.78 19.31 3.99
CA GLY A 324 -19.18 19.48 5.32
C GLY A 324 -18.98 18.16 6.07
N VAL A 325 -19.28 17.02 5.44
CA VAL A 325 -19.17 15.71 6.08
C VAL A 325 -17.80 15.12 5.77
N ASN A 326 -17.01 14.86 6.81
CA ASN A 326 -15.69 14.27 6.68
C ASN A 326 -15.75 12.88 6.02
N SER A 327 -14.81 12.58 5.14
CA SER A 327 -14.76 11.33 4.34
C SER A 327 -14.73 10.07 5.21
N ASN A 328 -14.11 10.15 6.39
CA ASN A 328 -14.04 9.04 7.36
C ASN A 328 -15.43 8.73 7.94
N VAL A 329 -16.28 9.75 8.12
CA VAL A 329 -17.67 9.60 8.58
C VAL A 329 -18.53 9.04 7.46
N VAL A 330 -18.37 9.54 6.23
CA VAL A 330 -19.07 9.02 5.03
C VAL A 330 -18.82 7.53 4.85
N ALA A 331 -17.60 7.05 5.13
CA ALA A 331 -17.25 5.63 5.04
C ALA A 331 -18.06 4.71 5.96
N MET A 332 -18.66 5.25 7.03
CA MET A 332 -19.50 4.47 7.95
C MET A 332 -20.95 4.27 7.45
N ILE A 333 -21.39 5.07 6.47
CA ILE A 333 -22.72 4.95 5.86
C ILE A 333 -22.92 3.56 5.21
N PRO A 334 -22.05 3.07 4.30
CA PRO A 334 -22.22 1.74 3.72
C PRO A 334 -22.17 0.64 4.77
N VAL A 335 -21.37 0.81 5.84
CA VAL A 335 -21.32 -0.14 6.96
C VAL A 335 -22.69 -0.27 7.62
N ALA A 336 -23.30 0.84 8.01
CA ALA A 336 -24.62 0.83 8.65
C ALA A 336 -25.70 0.28 7.73
N VAL A 337 -25.75 0.75 6.47
CA VAL A 337 -26.78 0.36 5.51
C VAL A 337 -26.69 -1.14 5.18
N PHE A 338 -25.50 -1.66 4.90
CA PHE A 338 -25.33 -3.07 4.52
C PHE A 338 -25.52 -4.04 5.68
N CYS A 339 -25.20 -3.64 6.91
CA CYS A 339 -25.50 -4.42 8.10
C CYS A 339 -27.01 -4.50 8.36
N ILE A 340 -27.74 -3.38 8.31
CA ILE A 340 -29.20 -3.36 8.55
C ILE A 340 -29.96 -4.12 7.48
N THR A 341 -29.54 -4.01 6.22
CA THR A 341 -30.21 -4.67 5.08
C THR A 341 -29.83 -6.15 4.93
N GLY A 342 -28.85 -6.63 5.70
CA GLY A 342 -28.34 -7.99 5.64
C GLY A 342 -27.62 -8.32 4.32
N VAL A 343 -27.14 -7.30 3.60
CA VAL A 343 -26.24 -7.45 2.45
C VAL A 343 -24.93 -8.06 2.94
N ILE A 344 -24.40 -7.51 4.03
CA ILE A 344 -23.21 -7.96 4.74
C ILE A 344 -23.65 -8.76 5.95
N THR A 345 -23.05 -9.94 6.10
CA THR A 345 -23.25 -10.89 7.20
C THR A 345 -21.97 -10.98 8.02
N LYS A 346 -22.03 -11.65 9.18
CA LYS A 346 -20.86 -11.91 10.01
C LYS A 346 -19.69 -12.52 9.25
N ARG A 347 -19.96 -13.45 8.31
CA ARG A 347 -18.90 -14.10 7.52
C ARG A 347 -18.21 -13.14 6.57
N ASP A 348 -18.95 -12.19 6.00
CA ASP A 348 -18.37 -11.19 5.10
C ASP A 348 -17.42 -10.24 5.85
N LEU A 349 -17.64 -10.01 7.16
CA LEU A 349 -16.70 -9.23 7.99
C LEU A 349 -15.34 -9.94 8.18
N GLU A 350 -15.30 -11.27 8.01
CA GLU A 350 -14.05 -12.06 8.06
C GLU A 350 -13.22 -11.86 6.77
N GLU A 351 -13.84 -11.41 5.68
CA GLU A 351 -13.17 -11.12 4.39
C GLU A 351 -12.48 -9.75 4.37
N ILE A 352 -12.76 -8.89 5.36
CA ILE A 352 -12.04 -7.62 5.53
C ILE A 352 -10.55 -7.93 5.65
N SER A 353 -9.73 -7.13 4.97
CA SER A 353 -8.27 -7.26 5.00
C SER A 353 -7.69 -6.72 6.32
N TRP A 354 -8.00 -7.40 7.44
CA TRP A 354 -7.55 -7.05 8.78
C TRP A 354 -6.02 -6.90 8.85
N SER A 355 -5.28 -7.72 8.09
CA SER A 355 -3.82 -7.62 7.99
C SER A 355 -3.34 -6.24 7.54
N VAL A 356 -4.04 -5.59 6.60
CA VAL A 356 -3.72 -4.24 6.14
C VAL A 356 -3.99 -3.21 7.24
N LEU A 357 -5.13 -3.34 7.93
CA LEU A 357 -5.51 -2.44 9.03
C LEU A 357 -4.52 -2.50 10.19
N TRP A 358 -4.13 -3.72 10.61
CA TRP A 358 -3.09 -3.93 11.63
C TRP A 358 -1.73 -3.36 11.23
N MET A 359 -1.39 -3.46 9.94
CA MET A 359 -0.14 -2.93 9.42
C MET A 359 -0.10 -1.39 9.46
N VAL A 360 -1.17 -0.74 8.99
CA VAL A 360 -1.30 0.72 9.04
C VAL A 360 -1.27 1.21 10.50
N ALA A 361 -2.01 0.56 11.40
CA ALA A 361 -2.03 0.90 12.82
C ALA A 361 -0.64 0.83 13.49
N GLY A 362 0.20 -0.16 13.13
CA GLY A 362 1.56 -0.24 13.66
C GLY A 362 2.47 0.91 13.20
N GLY A 363 2.39 1.30 11.93
CA GLY A 363 3.07 2.50 11.42
C GLY A 363 2.57 3.78 12.09
N PHE A 364 1.28 3.84 12.39
CA PHE A 364 0.67 4.96 13.12
C PHE A 364 1.18 5.04 14.55
N ALA A 365 1.24 3.90 15.25
CA ALA A 365 1.74 3.81 16.61
C ALA A 365 3.22 4.21 16.72
N LEU A 366 4.07 3.83 15.75
CA LEU A 366 5.46 4.28 15.70
C LEU A 366 5.57 5.79 15.57
N GLY A 367 4.80 6.42 14.67
CA GLY A 367 4.84 7.87 14.51
C GLY A 367 4.33 8.63 15.73
N VAL A 368 3.23 8.16 16.34
CA VAL A 368 2.71 8.73 17.59
C VAL A 368 3.76 8.60 18.70
N ALA A 369 4.42 7.45 18.81
CA ALA A 369 5.50 7.27 19.78
C ALA A 369 6.68 8.22 19.50
N LEU A 370 7.07 8.43 18.24
CA LEU A 370 8.14 9.37 17.88
C LEU A 370 7.81 10.81 18.30
N GLN A 371 6.56 11.24 18.14
CA GLN A 371 6.11 12.58 18.51
C GLN A 371 5.96 12.72 20.03
N GLU A 372 5.20 11.84 20.69
CA GLU A 372 4.87 11.97 22.12
C GLU A 372 6.07 11.76 23.06
N THR A 373 7.09 11.00 22.65
CA THR A 373 8.31 10.82 23.47
C THR A 373 9.26 12.01 23.42
N GLY A 374 9.13 12.88 22.41
CA GLY A 374 10.12 13.92 22.11
C GLY A 374 11.26 13.47 21.17
N LEU A 375 11.37 12.17 20.86
CA LEU A 375 12.45 11.64 20.03
C LEU A 375 12.50 12.32 18.65
N ALA A 376 11.34 12.60 18.06
CA ALA A 376 11.23 13.32 16.80
C ALA A 376 11.97 14.67 16.84
N LYS A 377 11.84 15.42 17.94
CA LYS A 377 12.47 16.73 18.11
C LYS A 377 13.98 16.60 18.30
N HIS A 378 14.43 15.70 19.17
CA HIS A 378 15.86 15.47 19.38
C HIS A 378 16.55 14.95 18.10
N MET A 379 15.88 14.12 17.29
CA MET A 379 16.41 13.67 16.00
C MET A 379 16.53 14.82 14.97
N ILE A 380 15.59 15.77 14.98
CA ILE A 380 15.67 16.98 14.13
C ILE A 380 16.86 17.84 14.55
N GLU A 381 17.11 17.99 15.85
CA GLU A 381 18.21 18.80 16.37
C GLU A 381 19.57 18.13 16.12
N ALA A 382 19.64 16.80 16.18
CA ALA A 382 20.86 16.03 15.94
C ALA A 382 21.26 15.94 14.46
N ILE A 383 20.29 15.93 13.53
CA ILE A 383 20.56 15.84 12.09
C ILE A 383 20.27 17.20 11.45
N PRO A 384 21.27 17.88 10.84
CA PRO A 384 21.08 19.21 10.28
C PRO A 384 20.36 19.15 8.92
N PHE A 385 19.13 18.64 8.89
CA PHE A 385 18.32 18.50 7.68
C PHE A 385 18.16 19.83 6.94
N SER A 386 18.10 20.95 7.67
CA SER A 386 18.04 22.31 7.09
C SER A 386 19.22 22.66 6.18
N THR A 387 20.37 21.98 6.31
CA THR A 387 21.53 22.17 5.43
C THR A 387 21.46 21.36 4.15
N TRP A 388 20.56 20.38 4.06
CA TRP A 388 20.49 19.48 2.91
C TRP A 388 19.78 20.15 1.73
N PRO A 389 20.18 19.83 0.48
CA PRO A 389 19.50 20.33 -0.69
C PRO A 389 18.00 19.92 -0.71
N PRO A 390 17.05 20.85 -0.85
CA PRO A 390 15.61 20.53 -0.80
C PRO A 390 15.16 19.54 -1.89
N VAL A 391 15.73 19.66 -3.09
CA VAL A 391 15.50 18.73 -4.20
C VAL A 391 15.97 17.32 -3.85
N LEU A 392 17.11 17.19 -3.17
CA LEU A 392 17.63 15.89 -2.73
C LEU A 392 16.67 15.23 -1.73
N MET A 393 16.08 16.01 -0.82
CA MET A 393 15.11 15.48 0.13
C MET A 393 13.83 14.99 -0.54
N ILE A 394 13.25 15.78 -1.45
CA ILE A 394 12.00 15.42 -2.13
C ILE A 394 12.23 14.24 -3.08
N VAL A 395 13.17 14.36 -4.01
CA VAL A 395 13.37 13.34 -5.06
C VAL A 395 14.12 12.13 -4.52
N GLY A 396 15.12 12.35 -3.67
CA GLY A 396 15.93 11.27 -3.08
C GLY A 396 15.11 10.37 -2.17
N SER A 397 14.22 10.91 -1.34
CA SER A 397 13.32 10.09 -0.51
C SER A 397 12.35 9.26 -1.37
N GLY A 398 11.87 9.82 -2.48
CA GLY A 398 11.09 9.10 -3.49
C GLY A 398 11.80 7.94 -4.13
N LEU A 399 13.05 8.16 -4.54
CA LEU A 399 13.88 7.14 -5.17
C LEU A 399 14.21 6.02 -4.18
N ILE A 400 14.51 6.37 -2.92
CA ILE A 400 14.70 5.40 -1.84
C ILE A 400 13.41 4.60 -1.62
N CYS A 401 12.26 5.28 -1.54
CA CYS A 401 10.96 4.64 -1.39
C CYS A 401 10.67 3.68 -2.55
N TYR A 402 10.83 4.12 -3.78
CA TYR A 402 10.65 3.29 -4.97
C TYR A 402 11.58 2.07 -4.96
N ALA A 403 12.88 2.27 -4.64
CA ALA A 403 13.83 1.17 -4.54
C ALA A 403 13.41 0.16 -3.47
N MET A 404 13.07 0.62 -2.27
CA MET A 404 12.66 -0.24 -1.15
C MET A 404 11.36 -0.99 -1.44
N ALA A 405 10.34 -0.30 -1.98
CA ALA A 405 9.03 -0.87 -2.26
C ALA A 405 9.05 -1.92 -3.39
N ASN A 406 10.16 -2.07 -4.12
CA ASN A 406 10.33 -3.18 -5.05
C ASN A 406 10.71 -4.48 -4.33
N PHE A 407 11.38 -4.40 -3.18
CA PHE A 407 11.85 -5.56 -2.40
C PHE A 407 10.98 -5.86 -1.19
N ILE A 408 10.23 -4.87 -0.71
CA ILE A 408 9.37 -4.91 0.47
C ILE A 408 7.96 -4.50 0.04
N SER A 409 6.92 -4.95 0.76
CA SER A 409 5.56 -4.46 0.49
C SER A 409 5.45 -2.93 0.49
N HIS A 410 4.62 -2.40 -0.42
CA HIS A 410 4.37 -0.95 -0.57
C HIS A 410 3.94 -0.30 0.75
N THR A 411 3.01 -0.96 1.44
CA THR A 411 2.48 -0.44 2.70
C THR A 411 3.51 -0.43 3.82
N ALA A 412 4.33 -1.47 3.95
CA ALA A 412 5.39 -1.47 4.96
C ALA A 412 6.45 -0.40 4.66
N THR A 413 6.77 -0.18 3.38
CA THR A 413 7.69 0.89 2.96
C THR A 413 7.14 2.27 3.32
N ALA A 414 5.86 2.53 3.07
CA ALA A 414 5.22 3.78 3.45
C ALA A 414 5.10 3.94 4.98
N ALA A 415 4.72 2.88 5.69
CA ALA A 415 4.62 2.87 7.16
C ALA A 415 5.97 3.17 7.83
N LEU A 416 7.08 2.78 7.19
CA LEU A 416 8.44 3.07 7.64
C LEU A 416 8.87 4.51 7.31
N LEU A 417 8.76 4.92 6.04
CA LEU A 417 9.36 6.17 5.55
C LEU A 417 8.54 7.41 5.87
N VAL A 418 7.21 7.34 5.80
CA VAL A 418 6.34 8.52 5.96
C VAL A 418 6.51 9.18 7.33
N PRO A 419 6.52 8.47 8.48
CA PRO A 419 6.70 9.10 9.78
C PRO A 419 8.04 9.84 9.90
N ILE A 420 9.14 9.24 9.42
CA ILE A 420 10.47 9.86 9.44
C ILE A 420 10.47 11.13 8.58
N LEU A 421 9.92 11.05 7.36
CA LEU A 421 9.93 12.15 6.41
C LEU A 421 8.97 13.26 6.81
N ALA A 422 7.89 12.97 7.55
CA ALA A 422 7.01 13.99 8.12
C ALA A 422 7.77 14.83 9.15
N ILE A 423 8.51 14.18 10.04
CA ILE A 423 9.36 14.82 11.06
C ILE A 423 10.45 15.67 10.38
N ALA A 424 11.22 15.06 9.46
CA ALA A 424 12.27 15.78 8.73
C ALA A 424 11.69 16.93 7.88
N GLY A 425 10.54 16.74 7.25
CA GLY A 425 9.87 17.75 6.44
C GLY A 425 9.46 18.98 7.25
N ILE A 426 8.93 18.79 8.47
CA ILE A 426 8.57 19.90 9.37
C ILE A 426 9.81 20.74 9.71
N SER A 427 10.97 20.11 9.94
CA SER A 427 12.22 20.84 10.21
C SER A 427 12.73 21.67 9.03
N MET A 428 12.38 21.26 7.80
CA MET A 428 12.80 21.91 6.55
C MET A 428 11.69 22.74 5.90
N ARG A 429 10.63 23.10 6.65
CA ARG A 429 9.41 23.70 6.08
C ARG A 429 9.69 24.92 5.21
N GLU A 430 10.56 25.82 5.66
CA GLU A 430 10.95 27.02 4.91
C GLU A 430 11.68 26.67 3.60
N ASN A 431 12.66 25.76 3.69
CA ASN A 431 13.45 25.31 2.55
C ASN A 431 12.62 24.57 1.50
N LEU A 432 11.64 23.78 1.93
CA LEU A 432 10.76 22.99 1.07
C LEU A 432 9.63 23.82 0.45
N SER A 433 9.30 24.98 1.00
CA SER A 433 8.18 25.82 0.55
C SER A 433 8.21 26.13 -0.96
N SER A 434 9.41 26.41 -1.50
CA SER A 434 9.62 26.68 -2.93
C SER A 434 9.35 25.49 -3.85
N LEU A 435 9.37 24.26 -3.31
CA LEU A 435 9.17 23.01 -4.04
C LEU A 435 7.85 22.32 -3.66
N GLY A 436 6.90 23.06 -3.08
CA GLY A 436 5.60 22.51 -2.72
C GLY A 436 5.54 21.83 -1.35
N GLY A 437 6.45 22.21 -0.45
CA GLY A 437 6.34 21.95 0.98
C GLY A 437 6.50 20.49 1.38
N VAL A 438 6.01 20.20 2.59
CA VAL A 438 6.02 18.85 3.16
C VAL A 438 4.99 17.97 2.47
N GLU A 439 3.96 18.57 1.84
CA GLU A 439 2.94 17.87 1.06
C GLU A 439 3.58 17.09 -0.08
N THR A 440 4.41 17.76 -0.86
CA THR A 440 5.13 17.17 -1.99
C THR A 440 6.04 16.02 -1.56
N LEU A 441 6.67 16.15 -0.39
CA LEU A 441 7.52 15.10 0.16
C LEU A 441 6.71 13.84 0.50
N LEU A 442 5.62 13.98 1.27
CA LEU A 442 4.85 12.83 1.75
C LEU A 442 4.03 12.17 0.63
N ILE A 443 3.40 12.96 -0.24
CA ILE A 443 2.66 12.45 -1.41
C ILE A 443 3.63 11.81 -2.40
N GLY A 444 4.82 12.38 -2.59
CA GLY A 444 5.87 11.82 -3.45
C GLY A 444 6.31 10.42 -3.01
N VAL A 445 6.43 10.18 -1.70
CA VAL A 445 6.72 8.85 -1.14
C VAL A 445 5.58 7.87 -1.41
N ALA A 446 4.32 8.31 -1.27
CA ALA A 446 3.16 7.47 -1.60
C ALA A 446 3.15 7.07 -3.09
N ILE A 447 3.45 8.01 -3.99
CA ILE A 447 3.64 7.74 -5.43
C ILE A 447 4.79 6.76 -5.66
N GLY A 448 5.95 7.02 -5.05
CA GLY A 448 7.15 6.19 -5.21
C GLY A 448 6.94 4.75 -4.78
N SER A 449 6.24 4.53 -3.66
CA SER A 449 5.86 3.19 -3.23
C SER A 449 4.93 2.52 -4.24
N SER A 450 3.89 3.22 -4.70
CA SER A 450 2.85 2.64 -5.58
C SER A 450 3.35 2.32 -6.99
N LEU A 451 4.38 3.03 -7.48
CA LEU A 451 5.02 2.76 -8.76
C LEU A 451 6.00 1.59 -8.74
N ALA A 452 6.36 1.07 -7.56
CA ALA A 452 7.35 0.00 -7.42
C ALA A 452 6.79 -1.36 -7.87
N MET A 453 6.98 -1.70 -9.15
CA MET A 453 6.41 -2.90 -9.77
C MET A 453 7.42 -3.70 -10.59
N ILE A 454 8.71 -3.63 -10.24
CA ILE A 454 9.80 -4.34 -10.93
C ILE A 454 9.71 -5.85 -10.71
N LEU A 455 9.38 -6.28 -9.49
CA LEU A 455 9.43 -7.70 -9.11
C LEU A 455 8.03 -8.27 -8.85
N PRO A 456 7.85 -9.60 -9.00
CA PRO A 456 6.61 -10.29 -8.62
C PRO A 456 6.27 -10.13 -7.13
N ILE A 457 7.30 -10.07 -6.28
CA ILE A 457 7.13 -9.98 -4.82
C ILE A 457 6.72 -8.58 -4.36
N SER A 458 6.90 -7.54 -5.18
CA SER A 458 6.64 -6.14 -4.79
C SER A 458 5.18 -5.92 -4.40
N THR A 459 4.23 -6.53 -5.13
CA THR A 459 2.80 -6.45 -4.82
C THR A 459 2.05 -7.73 -5.16
N PRO A 460 0.92 -8.02 -4.47
CA PRO A 460 0.07 -9.16 -4.81
C PRO A 460 -0.46 -9.15 -6.27
N PRO A 461 -0.87 -8.01 -6.87
CA PRO A 461 -1.17 -7.95 -8.31
C PRO A 461 -0.05 -8.51 -9.19
N ASN A 462 1.20 -8.13 -8.92
CA ASN A 462 2.35 -8.64 -9.67
C ASN A 462 2.50 -10.14 -9.45
N ALA A 463 2.42 -10.62 -8.20
CA ALA A 463 2.52 -12.04 -7.89
C ALA A 463 1.42 -12.87 -8.59
N LEU A 464 0.17 -12.40 -8.56
CA LEU A 464 -0.97 -13.04 -9.23
C LEU A 464 -0.77 -13.11 -10.74
N ALA A 465 -0.34 -12.01 -11.35
CA ALA A 465 -0.07 -11.98 -12.78
C ALA A 465 1.10 -12.90 -13.16
N HIS A 466 2.16 -12.95 -12.36
CA HIS A 466 3.30 -13.86 -12.58
C HIS A 466 2.90 -15.34 -12.41
N ALA A 467 2.04 -15.65 -11.44
CA ALA A 467 1.55 -17.00 -11.16
C ALA A 467 0.74 -17.62 -12.32
N THR A 468 0.26 -16.80 -13.27
CA THR A 468 -0.36 -17.30 -14.51
C THR A 468 0.63 -18.06 -15.41
N GLY A 469 1.94 -17.91 -15.19
CA GLY A 469 2.99 -18.50 -16.03
C GLY A 469 3.20 -17.81 -17.38
N MET A 470 2.37 -16.81 -17.72
CA MET A 470 2.47 -16.07 -18.99
C MET A 470 3.53 -14.97 -18.95
N ILE A 471 3.73 -14.35 -17.79
CA ILE A 471 4.62 -13.22 -17.61
C ILE A 471 5.92 -13.70 -16.98
N GLN A 472 7.05 -13.41 -17.63
CA GLN A 472 8.35 -13.66 -17.05
C GLN A 472 8.78 -12.47 -16.17
N GLN A 473 9.62 -12.74 -15.17
CA GLN A 473 10.18 -11.68 -14.31
C GLN A 473 10.87 -10.58 -15.13
N LYS A 474 11.58 -10.94 -16.21
CA LYS A 474 12.23 -9.97 -17.12
C LYS A 474 11.26 -9.02 -17.81
N ASP A 475 10.02 -9.44 -18.04
CA ASP A 475 8.98 -8.60 -18.63
C ASP A 475 8.50 -7.56 -17.60
N MET A 476 8.31 -8.00 -16.34
CA MET A 476 7.98 -7.12 -15.22
C MET A 476 9.09 -6.12 -14.94
N GLU A 477 10.34 -6.56 -14.90
CA GLU A 477 11.49 -5.69 -14.65
C GLU A 477 11.55 -4.54 -15.67
N LYS A 478 11.42 -4.86 -16.96
CA LYS A 478 11.43 -3.85 -18.03
C LYS A 478 10.29 -2.85 -17.89
N VAL A 479 9.06 -3.34 -17.70
CA VAL A 479 7.89 -2.47 -17.57
C VAL A 479 8.00 -1.63 -16.29
N GLY A 480 8.34 -2.24 -15.17
CA GLY A 480 8.44 -1.59 -13.87
C GLY A 480 9.52 -0.52 -13.80
N ILE A 481 10.68 -0.72 -14.43
CA ILE A 481 11.74 0.30 -14.52
C ILE A 481 11.26 1.48 -15.37
N ILE A 482 10.72 1.22 -16.57
CA ILE A 482 10.28 2.28 -17.49
C ILE A 482 9.13 3.08 -16.86
N MET A 483 8.12 2.38 -16.32
CA MET A 483 6.97 3.00 -15.65
C MET A 483 7.38 3.74 -14.38
N GLY A 484 8.30 3.19 -13.59
CA GLY A 484 8.82 3.82 -12.39
C GLY A 484 9.53 5.12 -12.68
N ILE A 485 10.47 5.13 -13.63
CA ILE A 485 11.21 6.34 -14.01
C ILE A 485 10.26 7.42 -14.54
N ILE A 486 9.41 7.08 -15.52
CA ILE A 486 8.51 8.05 -16.14
C ILE A 486 7.46 8.54 -15.12
N GLY A 487 6.89 7.63 -14.35
CA GLY A 487 5.90 7.95 -13.32
C GLY A 487 6.48 8.85 -12.24
N LEU A 488 7.67 8.56 -11.72
CA LEU A 488 8.33 9.40 -10.71
C LEU A 488 8.63 10.80 -11.26
N ILE A 489 9.17 10.90 -12.47
CA ILE A 489 9.45 12.21 -13.09
C ILE A 489 8.15 13.02 -13.22
N LEU A 490 7.09 12.42 -13.75
CA LEU A 490 5.81 13.10 -13.92
C LEU A 490 5.16 13.45 -12.58
N GLY A 491 5.20 12.54 -11.62
CA GLY A 491 4.63 12.71 -10.29
C GLY A 491 5.31 13.85 -9.55
N TYR A 492 6.65 13.84 -9.48
CA TYR A 492 7.39 14.92 -8.83
C TYR A 492 7.26 16.26 -9.57
N THR A 493 7.26 16.25 -10.90
CA THR A 493 7.03 17.49 -11.67
C THR A 493 5.65 18.06 -11.36
N MET A 494 4.61 17.22 -11.34
CA MET A 494 3.26 17.63 -10.98
C MET A 494 3.21 18.18 -9.56
N LEU A 495 3.73 17.44 -8.57
CA LEU A 495 3.68 17.87 -7.17
C LEU A 495 4.41 19.18 -6.94
N ILE A 496 5.62 19.35 -7.50
CA ILE A 496 6.39 20.59 -7.38
C ILE A 496 5.63 21.75 -8.03
N ILE A 497 5.05 21.56 -9.23
CA ILE A 497 4.28 22.61 -9.90
C ILE A 497 3.05 22.98 -9.08
N LEU A 498 2.24 22.00 -8.66
CA LEU A 498 1.02 22.28 -7.88
C LEU A 498 1.35 22.92 -6.53
N GLY A 499 2.35 22.41 -5.82
CA GLY A 499 2.75 22.93 -4.52
C GLY A 499 3.36 24.32 -4.59
N SER A 500 4.19 24.61 -5.60
CA SER A 500 4.72 25.97 -5.83
C SER A 500 3.63 27.01 -6.08
N ASN A 501 2.49 26.58 -6.65
CA ASN A 501 1.32 27.41 -6.91
C ASN A 501 0.28 27.38 -5.77
N LYS A 502 0.57 26.71 -4.64
CA LYS A 502 -0.35 26.51 -3.51
C LYS A 502 -1.67 25.86 -3.90
N LEU A 503 -1.58 24.89 -4.81
CA LEU A 503 -2.69 24.06 -5.29
C LEU A 503 -2.65 22.63 -4.72
N LEU A 504 -1.70 22.36 -3.80
CA LEU A 504 -1.58 21.11 -3.04
C LEU A 504 -2.19 21.22 -1.65
#